data_AF-J2YX74-F1
#
_entry.id   AF-J2YX74-F1
#
_cell.length_a   1.000
_cell.length_b   1.000
_cell.length_c   1.000
_cell.angle_alpha   90.00
_cell.angle_beta   90.00
_cell.angle_gamma   90.00
#
_symmetry.space_group_name_H-M   'P 1'
#
loop_
_entity.id
_entity.type
_entity.pdbx_description
1 polymer ?
#
loop_
_entity_poly.entity_id
_entity_poly.type
_entity_poly.pdbx_seq_one_letter_code
_entity_poly.pdbx_strand_id
1 'polypeptide(L)'
;MIDVVLWLPALVWGAIFVWSYRREPRQFRNAFFFIFFCASALLAASEQLNQWWITAPIMIFIAVSPLITIIFMLVNEVQLVRREGFSLSHALPLLFACAIVAWFLAVPAAFVVGVPGFVLGFLFAMTLCGAWFFLSFVALLLYSWLYRSLPRKRQYEFIVIHGAGLNGTELTPLLRGRVDRAYDLWIKQEKRGIFIPSGGQGSDEEISEAEAMARYLRSRGVSDSSIVVEDHSTTTWENLTYSRDLIARLSDGAPRRAALVTSDYHVFRTALYARAVGFRADGLGSKTAGYYFPTAFIREFIAISRRYWWPYAVIMGLWVLATIVITALGVGA
;
A
#
# COMPACT_ATOMS: atom_id res chain seq x y z
N MET A 1 -38.01 -11.20 8.54
CA MET A 1 -37.40 -11.02 9.89
C MET A 1 -35.90 -10.99 9.69
N ILE A 2 -35.18 -10.03 10.28
CA ILE A 2 -33.72 -9.97 10.16
C ILE A 2 -33.13 -11.08 11.05
N ASP A 3 -32.36 -11.99 10.45
CA ASP A 3 -31.63 -13.03 11.18
C ASP A 3 -30.36 -12.43 11.79
N VAL A 4 -30.39 -12.15 13.09
CA VAL A 4 -29.27 -11.53 13.81
C VAL A 4 -28.03 -12.43 13.81
N VAL A 5 -28.20 -13.77 13.78
CA VAL A 5 -27.07 -14.71 13.79
C VAL A 5 -26.27 -14.59 12.51
N LEU A 6 -26.97 -14.43 11.38
CA LEU A 6 -26.36 -14.23 10.07
C LEU A 6 -25.49 -12.96 9.99
N TRP A 7 -25.92 -11.88 10.65
CA TRP A 7 -25.18 -10.60 10.67
C TRP A 7 -24.07 -10.53 11.72
N LEU A 8 -24.00 -11.49 12.65
CA LEU A 8 -23.04 -11.46 13.75
C LEU A 8 -21.57 -11.29 13.30
N PRO A 9 -21.06 -12.01 12.26
CA PRO A 9 -19.69 -11.80 11.81
C PRO A 9 -19.44 -10.38 11.29
N ALA A 10 -20.41 -9.80 10.57
CA ALA A 10 -20.32 -8.43 10.08
C ALA A 10 -20.31 -7.41 11.22
N LEU A 11 -21.16 -7.61 12.24
CA LEU A 11 -21.18 -6.76 13.42
C LEU A 11 -19.86 -6.82 14.19
N VAL A 12 -19.28 -8.01 14.38
CA VAL A 12 -17.99 -8.20 15.06
C VAL A 12 -16.86 -7.53 14.29
N TRP A 13 -16.70 -7.81 13.00
CA TRP A 13 -15.63 -7.20 12.20
C TRP A 13 -15.81 -5.69 12.06
N GLY A 14 -17.05 -5.22 11.90
CA GLY A 14 -17.37 -3.80 11.87
C GLY A 14 -17.01 -3.09 13.17
N ALA A 15 -17.34 -3.68 14.32
CA ALA A 15 -17.00 -3.13 15.63
C ALA A 15 -15.48 -3.07 15.84
N ILE A 16 -14.76 -4.17 15.53
CA ILE A 16 -13.29 -4.22 15.60
C ILE A 16 -12.66 -3.18 14.67
N PHE A 17 -13.15 -3.09 13.43
CA PHE A 17 -12.69 -2.11 12.45
C PHE A 17 -12.86 -0.68 12.96
N VAL A 18 -14.06 -0.30 13.38
CA VAL A 18 -14.37 1.05 13.86
C VAL A 18 -13.54 1.41 15.08
N TRP A 19 -13.41 0.48 16.04
CA TRP A 19 -12.60 0.67 17.24
C TRP A 19 -11.12 0.87 16.89
N SER A 20 -10.56 0.00 16.03
CA SER A 20 -9.15 0.06 15.63
C SER A 20 -8.86 1.30 14.79
N TYR A 21 -9.76 1.66 13.87
CA TYR A 21 -9.65 2.84 13.02
C TYR A 21 -9.67 4.14 13.84
N ARG A 22 -10.56 4.25 14.84
CA ARG A 22 -10.64 5.43 15.70
C ARG A 22 -9.40 5.62 16.56
N ARG A 23 -8.81 4.52 17.05
CA ARG A 23 -7.57 4.58 17.84
C ARG A 23 -6.38 4.94 16.99
N GLU A 24 -6.24 4.26 15.85
CA GLU A 24 -5.08 4.47 14.98
C GLU A 24 -5.40 3.98 13.55
N PRO A 25 -5.76 4.90 12.63
CA PRO A 25 -6.14 4.53 11.26
C PRO A 25 -4.93 4.10 10.41
N ARG A 26 -3.70 4.31 10.86
CA ARG A 26 -2.48 4.05 10.07
C ARG A 26 -1.99 2.60 10.18
N GLN A 27 -2.81 1.69 10.71
CA GLN A 27 -2.43 0.29 10.92
C GLN A 27 -2.81 -0.58 9.72
N PHE A 28 -1.88 -1.45 9.31
CA PHE A 28 -2.12 -2.38 8.21
C PHE A 28 -3.26 -3.38 8.51
N ARG A 29 -3.42 -3.81 9.78
CA ARG A 29 -4.50 -4.73 10.17
C ARG A 29 -5.92 -4.20 9.92
N ASN A 30 -6.10 -2.88 9.88
CA ASN A 30 -7.41 -2.30 9.57
C ASN A 30 -7.87 -2.65 8.15
N ALA A 31 -6.95 -2.94 7.24
CA ALA A 31 -7.28 -3.43 5.90
C ALA A 31 -8.03 -4.77 5.94
N PHE A 32 -7.58 -5.68 6.80
CA PHE A 32 -8.23 -6.98 6.98
C PHE A 32 -9.56 -6.87 7.72
N PHE A 33 -9.63 -6.06 8.77
CA PHE A 33 -10.91 -5.83 9.46
C PHE A 33 -11.96 -5.22 8.52
N PHE A 34 -11.53 -4.29 7.66
CA PHE A 34 -12.42 -3.67 6.68
C PHE A 34 -12.91 -4.67 5.62
N ILE A 35 -12.01 -5.44 5.00
CA ILE A 35 -12.42 -6.40 3.97
C ILE A 35 -13.28 -7.53 4.55
N PHE A 36 -12.99 -8.00 5.76
CA PHE A 36 -13.80 -9.02 6.43
C PHE A 36 -15.18 -8.49 6.82
N PHE A 37 -15.26 -7.23 7.26
CA PHE A 37 -16.54 -6.56 7.46
C PHE A 37 -17.36 -6.50 6.17
N CYS A 38 -16.77 -6.03 5.06
CA CYS A 38 -17.47 -5.96 3.77
C CYS A 38 -17.90 -7.34 3.26
N ALA A 39 -17.01 -8.34 3.31
CA ALA A 39 -17.29 -9.69 2.82
C ALA A 39 -18.41 -10.35 3.64
N SER A 40 -18.35 -10.28 4.97
CA SER A 40 -19.40 -10.84 5.83
C SER A 40 -20.73 -10.11 5.71
N ALA A 41 -20.73 -8.78 5.54
CA ALA A 41 -21.95 -8.02 5.32
C ALA A 41 -22.62 -8.39 3.98
N LEU A 42 -21.84 -8.62 2.92
CA LEU A 42 -22.36 -9.03 1.61
C LEU A 42 -22.90 -10.47 1.62
N LEU A 43 -22.22 -11.39 2.30
CA LEU A 43 -22.71 -12.76 2.51
C LEU A 43 -24.01 -12.76 3.31
N ALA A 44 -24.07 -12.01 4.42
CA ALA A 44 -25.28 -11.88 5.21
C ALA A 44 -26.43 -11.25 4.41
N ALA A 45 -26.16 -10.22 3.59
CA ALA A 45 -27.18 -9.65 2.73
C ALA A 45 -27.69 -10.65 1.67
N SER A 46 -26.79 -11.44 1.07
CA SER A 46 -27.12 -12.44 0.06
C SER A 46 -28.05 -13.52 0.60
N GLU A 47 -27.73 -14.08 1.77
CA GLU A 47 -28.54 -15.09 2.44
C GLU A 47 -29.87 -14.52 2.97
N GLN A 48 -29.83 -13.35 3.63
CA GLN A 48 -31.03 -12.70 4.20
C GLN A 48 -32.10 -12.38 3.14
N LEU A 49 -31.65 -11.96 1.95
CA LEU A 49 -32.52 -11.61 0.84
C LEU A 49 -32.78 -12.79 -0.10
N ASN A 50 -32.12 -13.94 0.13
CA ASN A 50 -32.12 -15.09 -0.77
C ASN A 50 -31.77 -14.70 -2.22
N GLN A 51 -30.75 -13.86 -2.36
CA GLN A 51 -30.30 -13.27 -3.63
C GLN A 51 -28.81 -13.55 -3.82
N TRP A 52 -28.49 -14.68 -4.46
CA TRP A 52 -27.12 -15.10 -4.74
C TRP A 52 -26.33 -14.09 -5.60
N TRP A 53 -27.03 -13.31 -6.43
CA TRP A 53 -26.40 -12.34 -7.32
C TRP A 53 -25.73 -11.17 -6.58
N ILE A 54 -26.01 -10.96 -5.28
CA ILE A 54 -25.34 -9.95 -4.44
C ILE A 54 -23.84 -10.24 -4.32
N THR A 55 -23.44 -11.52 -4.23
CA THR A 55 -22.04 -11.94 -4.10
C THR A 55 -21.40 -12.30 -5.44
N ALA A 56 -22.21 -12.51 -6.49
CA ALA A 56 -21.73 -12.87 -7.82
C ALA A 56 -20.63 -11.93 -8.39
N PRO A 57 -20.71 -10.59 -8.26
CA PRO A 57 -19.64 -9.70 -8.72
C PRO A 57 -18.28 -9.98 -8.07
N ILE A 58 -18.26 -10.29 -6.77
CA ILE A 58 -17.03 -10.62 -6.05
C ILE A 58 -16.50 -11.98 -6.49
N MET A 59 -17.39 -12.97 -6.65
CA MET A 59 -17.01 -14.29 -7.11
C MET A 59 -16.42 -14.25 -8.54
N ILE A 60 -17.04 -13.47 -9.44
CA ILE A 60 -16.52 -13.23 -10.78
C ILE A 60 -15.17 -12.51 -10.72
N PHE A 61 -15.03 -11.47 -9.89
CA PHE A 61 -13.76 -10.78 -9.71
C PHE A 61 -12.66 -11.73 -9.23
N ILE A 62 -12.93 -12.58 -8.23
CA ILE A 62 -11.97 -13.57 -7.72
C ILE A 62 -11.61 -14.59 -8.81
N ALA A 63 -12.60 -15.09 -9.57
CA ALA A 63 -12.37 -16.07 -10.63
C ALA A 63 -11.53 -15.51 -11.79
N VAL A 64 -11.75 -14.24 -12.15
CA VAL A 64 -11.09 -13.59 -13.29
C VAL A 64 -9.80 -12.86 -12.89
N SER A 65 -9.55 -12.63 -11.59
CA SER A 65 -8.39 -11.88 -11.10
C SER A 65 -7.03 -12.45 -11.52
N PRO A 66 -6.80 -13.78 -11.62
CA PRO A 66 -5.52 -14.29 -12.09
C PRO A 66 -5.26 -13.88 -13.55
N LEU A 67 -6.29 -13.96 -14.40
CA LEU A 67 -6.21 -13.55 -15.80
C LEU A 67 -5.97 -12.04 -15.92
N ILE A 68 -6.70 -11.22 -15.15
CA ILE A 68 -6.49 -9.77 -15.08
C ILE A 68 -5.04 -9.47 -14.68
N THR A 69 -4.50 -10.18 -13.69
CA THR A 69 -3.13 -9.98 -13.20
C THR A 69 -2.10 -10.33 -14.27
N ILE A 70 -2.27 -11.45 -14.97
CA ILE A 70 -1.40 -11.86 -16.08
C ILE A 70 -1.42 -10.80 -17.19
N ILE A 71 -2.59 -10.40 -17.67
CA ILE A 71 -2.75 -9.39 -18.72
C ILE A 71 -2.11 -8.07 -18.27
N PHE A 72 -2.39 -7.64 -17.04
CA PHE A 72 -1.82 -6.42 -16.48
C PHE A 72 -0.30 -6.46 -16.44
N MET A 73 0.30 -7.56 -15.96
CA MET A 73 1.76 -7.73 -15.87
C MET A 73 2.41 -7.69 -17.26
N LEU A 74 1.81 -8.33 -18.26
CA LEU A 74 2.29 -8.32 -19.65
C LEU A 74 2.19 -6.93 -20.29
N VAL A 75 1.05 -6.25 -20.13
CA VAL A 75 0.85 -4.89 -20.65
C VAL A 75 1.80 -3.90 -19.97
N ASN A 76 1.97 -4.01 -18.65
CA ASN A 76 2.92 -3.20 -17.89
C ASN A 76 4.35 -3.40 -18.40
N GLU A 77 4.75 -4.65 -18.66
CA GLU A 77 6.07 -4.95 -19.18
C GLU A 77 6.31 -4.35 -20.57
N VAL A 78 5.35 -4.50 -21.48
CA VAL A 78 5.42 -3.90 -22.82
C VAL A 78 5.53 -2.38 -22.75
N GLN A 79 4.77 -1.74 -21.87
CA GLN A 79 4.83 -0.28 -21.71
C GLN A 79 6.15 0.18 -21.12
N LEU A 80 6.69 -0.54 -20.14
CA LEU A 80 7.93 -0.19 -19.46
C LEU A 80 9.13 -0.36 -20.40
N VAL A 81 9.24 -1.50 -21.08
CA VAL A 81 10.32 -1.76 -22.05
C VAL A 81 10.29 -0.77 -23.22
N ARG A 82 9.10 -0.36 -23.69
CA ARG A 82 8.98 0.65 -24.76
C ARG A 82 9.44 2.04 -24.36
N ARG A 83 9.39 2.39 -23.07
CA ARG A 83 9.73 3.74 -22.58
C ARG A 83 11.12 3.83 -21.97
N GLU A 84 11.52 2.81 -21.21
CA GLU A 84 12.74 2.80 -20.41
C GLU A 84 13.81 1.84 -20.98
N GLY A 85 13.47 1.01 -21.97
CA GLY A 85 14.34 -0.05 -22.48
C GLY A 85 14.26 -1.34 -21.65
N PHE A 86 14.88 -2.43 -22.12
CA PHE A 86 14.90 -3.69 -21.37
C PHE A 86 15.99 -3.70 -20.31
N SER A 87 15.66 -4.16 -19.09
CA SER A 87 16.61 -4.37 -18.00
C SER A 87 16.20 -5.60 -17.18
N LEU A 88 17.15 -6.25 -16.48
CA LEU A 88 16.85 -7.42 -15.63
C LEU A 88 15.85 -7.09 -14.50
N SER A 89 15.85 -5.84 -14.04
CA SER A 89 14.88 -5.33 -13.06
C SER A 89 13.45 -5.28 -13.62
N HIS A 90 13.28 -5.24 -14.94
CA HIS A 90 11.99 -5.32 -15.62
C HIS A 90 11.53 -6.77 -15.84
N ALA A 91 12.38 -7.79 -15.73
CA ALA A 91 11.93 -9.17 -15.93
C ALA A 91 10.94 -9.69 -14.84
N LEU A 92 10.85 -9.01 -13.70
CA LEU A 92 10.10 -9.49 -12.53
C LEU A 92 8.58 -9.65 -12.78
N PRO A 93 7.84 -8.68 -13.37
CA PRO A 93 6.42 -8.84 -13.69
C PRO A 93 6.16 -10.00 -14.67
N LEU A 94 7.04 -10.17 -15.67
CA LEU A 94 6.95 -11.27 -16.62
C LEU A 94 7.16 -12.62 -15.94
N LEU A 95 8.20 -12.77 -15.12
CA LEU A 95 8.44 -13.98 -14.33
C LEU A 95 7.26 -14.31 -13.41
N PHE A 96 6.67 -13.28 -12.79
CA PHE A 96 5.50 -13.45 -11.94
C PHE A 96 4.27 -13.94 -12.73
N ALA A 97 4.02 -13.39 -13.91
CA ALA A 97 2.94 -13.86 -14.79
C ALA A 97 3.16 -15.32 -15.23
N CYS A 98 4.38 -15.69 -15.63
CA CYS A 98 4.73 -17.06 -15.99
C CYS A 98 4.56 -18.01 -14.80
N ALA A 99 4.93 -17.59 -13.58
CA ALA A 99 4.75 -18.39 -12.37
C ALA A 99 3.26 -18.66 -12.08
N ILE A 100 2.39 -17.67 -12.27
CA ILE A 100 0.93 -17.86 -12.14
C ILE A 100 0.45 -18.88 -13.18
N VAL A 101 0.84 -18.75 -14.46
CA VAL A 101 0.43 -19.72 -15.49
C VAL A 101 0.91 -21.13 -15.17
N ALA A 102 2.19 -21.29 -14.82
CA ALA A 102 2.77 -22.56 -14.43
C ALA A 102 2.01 -23.16 -13.23
N TRP A 103 1.60 -22.34 -12.27
CA TRP A 103 0.80 -22.75 -11.11
C TRP A 103 -0.54 -23.38 -11.50
N PHE A 104 -1.30 -22.70 -12.35
CA PHE A 104 -2.62 -23.15 -12.81
C PHE A 104 -2.54 -24.43 -13.66
N LEU A 105 -1.38 -24.72 -14.27
CA LEU A 105 -1.12 -25.97 -14.98
C LEU A 105 -0.62 -27.09 -14.05
N ALA A 106 0.25 -26.76 -13.10
CA ALA A 106 0.88 -27.72 -12.20
C ALA A 106 -0.12 -28.38 -11.25
N VAL A 107 -1.11 -27.65 -10.74
CA VAL A 107 -2.10 -28.20 -9.80
C VAL A 107 -2.96 -29.30 -10.44
N PRO A 108 -3.65 -29.08 -11.58
CA PRO A 108 -4.39 -30.15 -12.25
C PRO A 108 -3.48 -31.31 -12.69
N ALA A 109 -2.29 -31.01 -13.23
CA ALA A 109 -1.34 -32.04 -13.65
C ALA A 109 -0.90 -32.94 -12.48
N ALA A 110 -0.70 -32.37 -11.30
CA ALA A 110 -0.35 -33.13 -10.09
C ALA A 110 -1.43 -34.15 -9.69
N PHE A 111 -2.70 -33.81 -9.86
CA PHE A 111 -3.82 -34.73 -9.64
C PHE A 111 -3.89 -35.83 -10.71
N VAL A 112 -3.66 -35.50 -11.97
CA VAL A 112 -3.68 -36.47 -13.08
C VAL A 112 -2.53 -37.47 -12.98
N VAL A 113 -1.33 -37.00 -12.62
CA VAL A 113 -0.12 -37.82 -12.52
C VAL A 113 -0.09 -38.63 -11.21
N GLY A 114 -0.87 -38.24 -10.20
CA GLY A 114 -0.89 -38.92 -8.90
C GLY A 114 0.38 -38.72 -8.09
N VAL A 115 0.86 -37.47 -8.00
CA VAL A 115 2.10 -37.15 -7.26
C VAL A 115 1.98 -37.47 -5.77
N PRO A 116 3.10 -37.70 -5.06
CA PRO A 116 3.08 -38.00 -3.63
C PRO A 116 2.35 -36.93 -2.79
N GLY A 117 1.74 -37.35 -1.68
CA GLY A 117 0.95 -36.47 -0.82
C GLY A 117 1.71 -35.25 -0.28
N PHE A 118 3.03 -35.35 -0.06
CA PHE A 118 3.84 -34.19 0.35
C PHE A 118 3.92 -33.12 -0.75
N VAL A 119 3.93 -33.52 -2.03
CA VAL A 119 3.91 -32.60 -3.18
C VAL A 119 2.55 -31.92 -3.26
N LEU A 120 1.45 -32.66 -3.11
CA LEU A 120 0.11 -32.08 -3.04
C LEU A 120 -0.03 -31.10 -1.86
N GLY A 121 0.52 -31.46 -0.70
CA GLY A 121 0.58 -30.58 0.47
C GLY A 121 1.37 -29.30 0.21
N PHE A 122 2.52 -29.40 -0.47
CA PHE A 122 3.32 -28.25 -0.86
C PHE A 122 2.53 -27.36 -1.82
N LEU A 123 1.86 -27.98 -2.79
CA LEU A 123 1.02 -27.26 -3.73
C LEU A 123 -0.13 -26.53 -3.02
N PHE A 124 -0.78 -27.18 -2.08
CA PHE A 124 -1.82 -26.54 -1.27
C PHE A 124 -1.26 -25.35 -0.45
N ALA A 125 -0.11 -25.51 0.20
CA ALA A 125 0.52 -24.46 0.99
C ALA A 125 0.90 -23.23 0.14
N MET A 126 1.45 -23.45 -1.06
CA MET A 126 1.74 -22.40 -2.02
C MET A 126 0.48 -21.71 -2.53
N THR A 127 -0.61 -22.45 -2.76
CA THR A 127 -1.93 -21.87 -3.09
C THR A 127 -2.41 -20.96 -1.96
N LEU A 128 -2.27 -21.36 -0.71
CA LEU A 128 -2.63 -20.53 0.45
C LEU A 128 -1.76 -19.27 0.54
N CYS A 129 -0.46 -19.35 0.23
CA CYS A 129 0.42 -18.18 0.14
C CYS A 129 -0.03 -17.22 -0.97
N GLY A 130 -0.36 -17.74 -2.15
CA GLY A 130 -0.90 -16.94 -3.27
C GLY A 130 -2.24 -16.28 -2.92
N ALA A 131 -3.15 -17.03 -2.29
CA ALA A 131 -4.43 -16.52 -1.82
C ALA A 131 -4.24 -15.43 -0.74
N TRP A 132 -3.32 -15.62 0.19
CA TRP A 132 -2.97 -14.61 1.20
C TRP A 132 -2.38 -13.35 0.57
N PHE A 133 -1.46 -13.49 -0.39
CA PHE A 133 -0.90 -12.37 -1.14
C PHE A 133 -2.00 -11.56 -1.83
N PHE A 134 -2.89 -12.24 -2.55
CA PHE A 134 -3.99 -11.60 -3.27
C PHE A 134 -5.00 -10.94 -2.31
N LEU A 135 -5.40 -11.63 -1.25
CA LEU A 135 -6.28 -11.08 -0.21
C LEU A 135 -5.67 -9.81 0.40
N SER A 136 -4.39 -9.87 0.78
CA SER A 136 -3.67 -8.74 1.36
C SER A 136 -3.57 -7.55 0.39
N PHE A 137 -3.35 -7.82 -0.90
CA PHE A 137 -3.30 -6.80 -1.95
C PHE A 137 -4.66 -6.09 -2.09
N VAL A 138 -5.75 -6.85 -2.23
CA VAL A 138 -7.11 -6.29 -2.36
C VAL A 138 -7.52 -5.55 -1.08
N ALA A 139 -7.23 -6.13 0.09
CA ALA A 139 -7.49 -5.49 1.37
C ALA A 139 -6.76 -4.14 1.48
N LEU A 140 -5.47 -4.11 1.12
CA LEU A 140 -4.69 -2.88 1.14
C LEU A 140 -5.22 -1.85 0.14
N LEU A 141 -5.59 -2.27 -1.07
CA LEU A 141 -6.12 -1.39 -2.11
C LEU A 141 -7.41 -0.70 -1.64
N LEU A 142 -8.38 -1.48 -1.17
CA LEU A 142 -9.67 -0.98 -0.67
C LEU A 142 -9.45 -0.07 0.55
N TYR A 143 -8.59 -0.47 1.48
CA TYR A 143 -8.32 0.32 2.67
C TYR A 143 -7.55 1.60 2.39
N SER A 144 -6.61 1.59 1.44
CA SER A 144 -5.88 2.79 1.00
C SER A 144 -6.80 3.79 0.30
N TRP A 145 -7.82 3.30 -0.42
CA TRP A 145 -8.89 4.14 -0.93
C TRP A 145 -9.72 4.74 0.21
N LEU A 146 -10.20 3.91 1.15
CA LEU A 146 -11.00 4.38 2.29
C LEU A 146 -10.24 5.40 3.15
N TYR A 147 -8.98 5.13 3.47
CA TYR A 147 -8.12 5.98 4.29
C TYR A 147 -7.93 7.38 3.69
N ARG A 148 -7.90 7.49 2.36
CA ARG A 148 -7.80 8.77 1.65
C ARG A 148 -9.14 9.47 1.46
N SER A 149 -10.22 8.72 1.31
CA SER A 149 -11.57 9.25 1.11
C SER A 149 -12.16 9.87 2.38
N LEU A 150 -11.70 9.44 3.56
CA LEU A 150 -12.21 9.97 4.82
C LEU A 150 -11.65 11.38 5.11
N PRO A 151 -12.51 12.39 5.25
CA PRO A 151 -12.06 13.78 5.38
C PRO A 151 -11.28 13.99 6.68
N ARG A 152 -10.16 14.71 6.59
CA ARG A 152 -9.43 15.23 7.73
C ARG A 152 -9.56 16.75 7.78
N LYS A 153 -10.56 17.23 8.51
CA LYS A 153 -10.74 18.66 8.78
C LYS A 153 -9.79 19.05 9.92
N ARG A 154 -8.56 19.43 9.57
CA ARG A 154 -7.53 19.89 10.50
C ARG A 154 -6.75 21.03 9.87
N GLN A 155 -6.29 21.94 10.72
CA GLN A 155 -5.24 22.89 10.37
C GLN A 155 -3.89 22.31 10.81
N TYR A 156 -2.87 22.47 9.98
CA TYR A 156 -1.52 21.96 10.17
C TYR A 156 -0.53 23.11 10.21
N GLU A 157 0.28 23.14 11.26
CA GLU A 157 1.36 24.12 11.42
C GLU A 157 2.58 23.77 10.55
N PHE A 158 2.72 22.50 10.18
CA PHE A 158 3.80 22.02 9.33
C PHE A 158 3.23 21.22 8.17
N ILE A 159 3.73 21.48 6.97
CA ILE A 159 3.35 20.82 5.71
C ILE A 159 4.61 20.20 5.12
N VAL A 160 4.82 18.91 5.39
CA VAL A 160 5.97 18.15 4.88
C VAL A 160 5.66 17.68 3.46
N ILE A 161 6.57 17.88 2.51
CA ILE A 161 6.42 17.47 1.11
C ILE A 161 7.51 16.44 0.80
N HIS A 162 7.10 15.22 0.40
CA HIS A 162 8.05 14.17 0.03
C HIS A 162 8.56 14.31 -1.40
N GLY A 163 9.87 14.08 -1.59
CA GLY A 163 10.54 13.93 -2.88
C GLY A 163 10.04 12.77 -3.77
N ALA A 164 10.22 12.90 -5.09
CA ALA A 164 9.66 12.01 -6.11
C ALA A 164 10.47 11.93 -7.44
N GLY A 165 11.71 12.41 -7.43
CA GLY A 165 12.63 12.57 -8.55
C GLY A 165 12.56 13.95 -9.22
N LEU A 166 13.71 14.43 -9.66
CA LEU A 166 13.89 15.60 -10.52
C LEU A 166 14.15 15.24 -11.99
N ASN A 167 14.04 16.24 -12.86
CA ASN A 167 14.58 16.19 -14.21
C ASN A 167 15.63 17.30 -14.33
N GLY A 168 16.90 16.96 -14.10
CA GLY A 168 17.97 17.95 -13.90
C GLY A 168 17.71 18.76 -12.63
N THR A 169 17.39 20.05 -12.79
CA THR A 169 17.04 20.97 -11.69
C THR A 169 15.55 21.24 -11.57
N GLU A 170 14.73 20.69 -12.47
CA GLU A 170 13.30 20.96 -12.57
C GLU A 170 12.45 19.87 -11.90
N LEU A 171 11.30 20.28 -11.35
CA LEU A 171 10.34 19.36 -10.77
C LEU A 171 9.72 18.47 -11.85
N THR A 172 9.79 17.14 -11.66
CA THR A 172 8.99 16.20 -12.44
C THR A 172 7.48 16.48 -12.26
N PRO A 173 6.62 16.04 -13.20
CA PRO A 173 5.17 16.21 -13.05
C PRO A 173 4.62 15.64 -11.75
N LEU A 174 5.19 14.53 -11.26
CA LEU A 174 4.78 13.89 -10.02
C LEU A 174 5.17 14.73 -8.79
N LEU A 175 6.41 15.23 -8.75
CA LEU A 175 6.90 16.08 -7.66
C LEU A 175 6.17 17.42 -7.64
N ARG A 176 5.99 18.06 -8.81
CA ARG A 176 5.20 19.30 -8.95
C ARG A 176 3.79 19.13 -8.41
N GLY A 177 3.12 18.03 -8.75
CA GLY A 177 1.78 17.74 -8.22
C GLY A 177 1.72 17.63 -6.69
N ARG A 178 2.80 17.19 -6.03
CA ARG A 178 2.90 17.19 -4.56
C ARG A 178 3.07 18.60 -4.02
N VAL A 179 3.95 19.41 -4.62
CA VAL A 179 4.16 20.81 -4.20
C VAL A 179 2.89 21.64 -4.40
N ASP A 180 2.21 21.49 -5.53
CA ASP A 180 0.91 22.14 -5.79
C ASP A 180 -0.14 21.72 -4.77
N ARG A 181 -0.21 20.43 -4.42
CA ARG A 181 -1.16 19.94 -3.41
C ARG A 181 -0.88 20.53 -2.02
N ALA A 182 0.39 20.70 -1.67
CA ALA A 182 0.82 21.35 -0.43
C ALA A 182 0.48 22.84 -0.44
N TYR A 183 0.74 23.53 -1.55
CA TYR A 183 0.39 24.93 -1.74
C TYR A 183 -1.13 25.15 -1.64
N ASP A 184 -1.95 24.30 -2.26
CA ASP A 184 -3.41 24.36 -2.15
C ASP A 184 -3.91 24.18 -0.71
N LEU A 185 -3.27 23.30 0.06
CA LEU A 185 -3.56 23.17 1.49
C LEU A 185 -3.23 24.47 2.23
N TRP A 186 -2.05 25.03 2.01
CA TRP A 186 -1.61 26.27 2.64
C TRP A 186 -2.54 27.45 2.31
N ILE A 187 -2.97 27.59 1.05
CA ILE A 187 -3.97 28.60 0.65
C ILE A 187 -5.31 28.38 1.37
N LYS A 188 -5.80 27.14 1.46
CA LYS A 188 -7.01 26.80 2.22
C LYS A 188 -6.90 27.07 3.72
N GLN A 189 -5.68 27.12 4.25
CA GLN A 189 -5.38 27.49 5.64
C GLN A 189 -5.07 28.97 5.79
N GLU A 190 -5.49 29.82 4.85
CA GLU A 190 -5.26 31.27 4.87
C GLU A 190 -3.76 31.62 4.95
N LYS A 191 -2.93 30.88 4.19
CA LYS A 191 -1.48 31.09 4.14
C LYS A 191 -0.77 30.82 5.47
N ARG A 192 -1.32 29.93 6.29
CA ARG A 192 -0.73 29.49 7.57
C ARG A 192 -0.04 28.13 7.43
N GLY A 193 1.05 28.01 8.16
CA GLY A 193 1.87 26.80 8.23
C GLY A 193 3.24 26.97 7.55
N ILE A 194 4.20 26.18 8.01
CA ILE A 194 5.57 26.13 7.52
C ILE A 194 5.71 24.93 6.59
N PHE A 195 6.20 25.16 5.38
CA PHE A 195 6.56 24.10 4.46
C PHE A 195 7.86 23.45 4.90
N ILE A 196 7.90 22.12 4.84
CA ILE A 196 9.11 21.32 4.99
C ILE A 196 9.26 20.48 3.72
N PRO A 197 9.86 21.03 2.64
CA PRO A 197 10.31 20.22 1.53
C PRO A 197 11.38 19.25 2.04
N SER A 198 11.17 17.95 1.83
CA SER A 198 12.02 16.91 2.38
C SER A 198 12.40 15.91 1.29
N GLY A 199 13.71 15.82 1.02
CA GLY A 199 14.30 14.98 -0.02
C GLY A 199 15.73 15.42 -0.33
N GLY A 200 16.67 14.49 -0.24
CA GLY A 200 18.08 14.72 -0.52
C GLY A 200 18.39 14.81 -2.01
N GLN A 201 19.68 14.71 -2.34
CA GLN A 201 20.17 14.77 -3.72
C GLN A 201 20.41 13.36 -4.25
N GLY A 202 19.72 13.01 -5.34
CA GLY A 202 19.99 11.80 -6.12
C GLY A 202 21.34 11.86 -6.85
N SER A 203 21.88 10.70 -7.21
CA SER A 203 23.17 10.62 -7.93
C SER A 203 23.17 11.27 -9.31
N ASP A 204 21.99 11.40 -9.91
CA ASP A 204 21.70 11.97 -11.22
C ASP A 204 21.10 13.39 -11.14
N GLU A 205 21.04 13.98 -9.96
CA GLU A 205 20.42 15.29 -9.71
C GLU A 205 21.48 16.35 -9.42
N GLU A 206 21.34 17.56 -9.98
CA GLU A 206 22.27 18.67 -9.75
C GLU A 206 22.06 19.38 -8.41
N ILE A 207 20.83 19.30 -7.87
CA ILE A 207 20.41 19.88 -6.60
C ILE A 207 19.53 18.88 -5.86
N SER A 208 19.36 19.06 -4.55
CA SER A 208 18.41 18.24 -3.79
C SER A 208 16.97 18.48 -4.23
N GLU A 209 16.14 17.45 -4.12
CA GLU A 209 14.70 17.57 -4.35
C GLU A 209 14.07 18.64 -3.46
N ALA A 210 14.53 18.74 -2.21
CA ALA A 210 14.05 19.72 -1.25
C ALA A 210 14.35 21.16 -1.68
N GLU A 211 15.53 21.45 -2.21
CA GLU A 211 15.87 22.77 -2.72
C GLU A 211 15.07 23.11 -3.99
N ALA A 212 14.90 22.16 -4.92
CA ALA A 212 14.06 22.35 -6.10
C ALA A 212 12.61 22.70 -5.72
N MET A 213 12.04 21.99 -4.75
CA MET A 213 10.71 22.26 -4.21
C MET A 213 10.64 23.64 -3.55
N ALA A 214 11.66 24.03 -2.78
CA ALA A 214 11.73 25.35 -2.14
C ALA A 214 11.76 26.49 -3.17
N ARG A 215 12.57 26.37 -4.22
CA ARG A 215 12.61 27.34 -5.35
C ARG A 215 11.25 27.50 -6.01
N TYR A 216 10.54 26.40 -6.23
CA TYR A 216 9.19 26.44 -6.79
C TYR A 216 8.19 27.14 -5.86
N LEU A 217 8.24 26.87 -4.55
CA LEU A 217 7.38 27.59 -3.59
C LEU A 217 7.69 29.09 -3.54
N ARG A 218 8.98 29.47 -3.58
CA ARG A 218 9.41 30.88 -3.65
C ARG A 218 8.89 31.57 -4.91
N SER A 219 8.98 30.92 -6.08
CA SER A 219 8.45 31.49 -7.33
C SER A 219 6.93 31.67 -7.32
N ARG A 220 6.23 30.97 -6.43
CA ARG A 220 4.78 31.12 -6.16
C ARG A 220 4.47 32.16 -5.08
N GLY A 221 5.46 32.91 -4.59
CA GLY A 221 5.30 33.98 -3.62
C GLY A 221 5.25 33.53 -2.16
N VAL A 222 5.70 32.31 -1.85
CA VAL A 222 5.89 31.87 -0.46
C VAL A 222 7.15 32.52 0.11
N SER A 223 7.04 33.15 1.29
CA SER A 223 8.18 33.76 1.99
C SER A 223 9.16 32.71 2.48
N ASP A 224 10.46 33.03 2.47
CA ASP A 224 11.51 32.17 3.06
C ASP A 224 11.26 31.85 4.54
N SER A 225 10.64 32.76 5.29
CA SER A 225 10.24 32.51 6.68
C SER A 225 9.22 31.38 6.85
N SER A 226 8.55 30.98 5.77
CA SER A 226 7.55 29.90 5.74
C SER A 226 8.09 28.61 5.12
N ILE A 227 9.40 28.51 4.84
CA ILE A 227 10.02 27.33 4.22
C ILE A 227 11.23 26.91 5.06
N VAL A 228 11.27 25.65 5.49
CA VAL A 228 12.45 25.05 6.12
C VAL A 228 12.82 23.79 5.36
N VAL A 229 13.99 23.80 4.72
CA VAL A 229 14.46 22.72 3.84
C VAL A 229 15.04 21.56 4.67
N GLU A 230 14.70 20.33 4.27
CA GLU A 230 15.34 19.10 4.74
C GLU A 230 15.92 18.35 3.53
N ASP A 231 17.22 18.43 3.30
CA ASP A 231 17.90 17.98 2.08
C ASP A 231 18.84 16.79 2.30
N HIS A 232 18.62 15.99 3.35
CA HIS A 232 19.49 14.86 3.69
C HIS A 232 18.83 13.49 3.48
N SER A 233 17.50 13.42 3.45
CA SER A 233 16.81 12.12 3.36
C SER A 233 16.92 11.44 1.99
N THR A 234 17.31 10.16 1.98
CA THR A 234 17.39 9.34 0.74
C THR A 234 16.35 8.22 0.72
N THR A 235 15.73 7.94 1.87
CA THR A 235 14.66 6.94 1.99
C THR A 235 13.41 7.54 2.61
N THR A 236 12.24 6.92 2.38
CA THR A 236 10.99 7.32 3.05
C THR A 236 11.11 7.27 4.58
N TRP A 237 11.90 6.35 5.12
CA TRP A 237 12.09 6.23 6.58
C TRP A 237 12.91 7.39 7.14
N GLU A 238 14.00 7.76 6.47
CA GLU A 238 14.81 8.95 6.79
C GLU A 238 13.99 10.23 6.66
N ASN A 239 13.27 10.40 5.55
CA ASN A 239 12.43 11.57 5.30
C ASN A 239 11.47 11.84 6.47
N LEU A 240 10.77 10.79 6.92
CA LEU A 240 9.85 10.87 8.06
C LEU A 240 10.57 11.13 9.39
N THR A 241 11.75 10.54 9.59
CA THR A 241 12.54 10.68 10.83
C THR A 241 13.13 12.08 10.93
N TYR A 242 13.77 12.56 9.88
CA TYR A 242 14.41 13.87 9.81
C TYR A 242 13.38 14.99 9.84
N SER A 243 12.26 14.86 9.12
CA SER A 243 11.15 15.81 9.21
C SER A 243 10.55 15.88 10.62
N ARG A 244 10.38 14.73 11.29
CA ARG A 244 9.88 14.69 12.68
C ARG A 244 10.84 15.43 13.62
N ASP A 245 12.14 15.18 13.50
CA ASP A 245 13.15 15.75 14.39
C ASP A 245 13.33 17.24 14.13
N LEU A 246 13.26 17.67 12.87
CA LEU A 246 13.25 19.07 12.48
C LEU A 246 12.05 19.81 13.07
N ILE A 247 10.84 19.25 12.95
CA ILE A 247 9.63 19.84 13.56
C ILE A 247 9.76 19.92 15.08
N ALA A 248 10.28 18.88 15.73
CA ALA A 248 10.49 18.89 17.17
C ALA A 248 11.43 20.03 17.59
N ARG A 249 12.51 20.28 16.84
CA ARG A 249 13.42 21.42 17.08
C ARG A 249 12.72 22.77 16.87
N LEU A 250 11.93 22.91 15.80
CA LEU A 250 11.20 24.14 15.47
C LEU A 250 10.04 24.45 16.44
N SER A 251 9.66 23.51 17.30
CA SER A 251 8.53 23.64 18.21
C SER A 251 8.91 23.42 19.68
N ASP A 252 10.20 23.52 20.02
CA ASP A 252 10.74 23.32 21.37
C ASP A 252 10.27 22.01 22.02
N GLY A 253 10.18 20.95 21.22
CA GLY A 253 9.72 19.62 21.63
C GLY A 253 8.20 19.49 21.81
N ALA A 254 7.43 20.56 21.59
CA ALA A 254 5.97 20.48 21.66
C ALA A 254 5.44 19.52 20.57
N PRO A 255 4.51 18.61 20.89
CA PRO A 255 4.03 17.63 19.92
C PRO A 255 3.12 18.28 18.89
N ARG A 256 3.64 18.55 17.70
CA ARG A 256 2.90 19.15 16.58
C ARG A 256 2.41 18.08 15.60
N ARG A 257 1.24 18.31 15.00
CA ARG A 257 0.71 17.45 13.94
C ARG A 257 1.01 18.07 12.58
N ALA A 258 1.63 17.29 11.70
CA ALA A 258 1.97 17.73 10.34
C ALA A 258 1.06 17.12 9.27
N ALA A 259 0.90 17.83 8.16
CA ALA A 259 0.44 17.24 6.91
C ALA A 259 1.64 16.58 6.20
N LEU A 260 1.47 15.34 5.75
CA LEU A 260 2.46 14.62 4.94
C LEU A 260 1.96 14.54 3.50
N VAL A 261 2.45 15.43 2.65
CA VAL A 261 2.05 15.52 1.25
C VAL A 261 2.89 14.59 0.39
N THR A 262 2.21 13.67 -0.29
CA THR A 262 2.82 12.64 -1.14
C THR A 262 1.87 12.21 -2.24
N SER A 263 2.28 11.32 -3.14
CA SER A 263 1.41 10.79 -4.20
C SER A 263 0.33 9.86 -3.64
N ASP A 264 -0.84 9.87 -4.25
CA ASP A 264 -2.02 9.08 -3.87
C ASP A 264 -1.76 7.60 -3.56
N TYR A 265 -0.94 6.92 -4.37
CA TYR A 265 -0.60 5.52 -4.16
C TYR A 265 0.30 5.30 -2.93
N HIS A 266 1.09 6.31 -2.55
CA HIS A 266 2.13 6.21 -1.50
C HIS A 266 1.61 6.60 -0.10
N VAL A 267 0.50 7.34 -0.03
CA VAL A 267 -0.09 7.87 1.22
C VAL A 267 -0.16 6.85 2.35
N PHE A 268 -0.61 5.62 2.07
CA PHE A 268 -0.80 4.62 3.12
C PHE A 268 0.53 4.10 3.68
N ARG A 269 1.52 3.80 2.82
CA ARG A 269 2.84 3.37 3.28
C ARG A 269 3.52 4.45 4.10
N THR A 270 3.49 5.70 3.63
CA THR A 270 4.03 6.84 4.37
C THR A 270 3.36 7.00 5.73
N ALA A 271 2.03 6.87 5.80
CA ALA A 271 1.31 6.94 7.07
C ALA A 271 1.65 5.80 8.05
N LEU A 272 1.79 4.58 7.53
CA LEU A 272 2.22 3.41 8.31
C LEU A 272 3.63 3.64 8.90
N TYR A 273 4.55 4.18 8.11
CA TYR A 273 5.91 4.47 8.56
C TYR A 273 5.94 5.64 9.52
N ALA A 274 5.17 6.70 9.27
CA ALA A 274 5.03 7.84 10.18
C ALA A 274 4.61 7.38 11.58
N ARG A 275 3.64 6.45 11.65
CA ARG A 275 3.27 5.81 12.92
C ARG A 275 4.44 5.06 13.54
N ALA A 276 5.18 4.27 12.77
CA ALA A 276 6.28 3.46 13.28
C ALA A 276 7.43 4.30 13.85
N VAL A 277 7.70 5.48 13.28
CA VAL A 277 8.69 6.43 13.81
C VAL A 277 8.11 7.40 14.84
N GLY A 278 6.85 7.22 15.28
CA GLY A 278 6.20 8.11 16.25
C GLY A 278 5.87 9.52 15.72
N PHE A 279 5.94 9.73 14.40
CA PHE A 279 5.61 11.02 13.79
C PHE A 279 4.08 11.20 13.73
N ARG A 280 3.59 12.23 14.42
CA ARG A 280 2.18 12.63 14.41
C ARG A 280 1.89 13.37 13.11
N ALA A 281 1.56 12.62 12.08
CA ALA A 281 1.26 13.22 10.79
C ALA A 281 0.14 12.50 10.06
N ASP A 282 -0.58 13.29 9.26
CA ASP A 282 -1.70 12.85 8.45
C ASP A 282 -1.31 12.89 6.97
N GLY A 283 -1.40 11.75 6.30
CA GLY A 283 -1.05 11.66 4.88
C GLY A 283 -2.08 12.37 3.98
N LEU A 284 -1.58 13.15 3.03
CA LEU A 284 -2.34 13.88 2.01
C LEU A 284 -1.85 13.50 0.61
N GLY A 285 -2.75 12.93 -0.19
CA GLY A 285 -2.45 12.50 -1.56
C GLY A 285 -2.51 13.64 -2.58
N SER A 286 -1.53 13.67 -3.48
CA SER A 286 -1.59 14.36 -4.77
C SER A 286 -1.99 13.39 -5.88
N LYS A 287 -2.71 13.92 -6.87
CA LYS A 287 -3.26 13.14 -7.98
C LYS A 287 -2.13 12.45 -8.74
N THR A 288 -2.23 11.13 -8.90
CA THR A 288 -1.31 10.35 -9.73
C THR A 288 -1.92 10.09 -11.10
N ALA A 289 -1.11 10.08 -12.15
CA ALA A 289 -1.56 9.71 -13.49
C ALA A 289 -2.10 8.26 -13.48
N GLY A 290 -3.28 8.05 -14.09
CA GLY A 290 -3.98 6.76 -14.01
C GLY A 290 -3.17 5.58 -14.53
N TYR A 291 -2.37 5.77 -15.59
CA TYR A 291 -1.52 4.72 -16.15
C TYR A 291 -0.37 4.30 -15.22
N TYR A 292 0.11 5.20 -14.34
CA TYR A 292 1.23 4.95 -13.43
C TYR A 292 0.77 4.34 -12.10
N PHE A 293 -0.48 4.59 -11.70
CA PHE A 293 -1.02 4.17 -10.41
C PHE A 293 -0.91 2.66 -10.13
N PRO A 294 -1.28 1.74 -11.05
CA PRO A 294 -1.22 0.31 -10.78
C PRO A 294 0.19 -0.19 -10.45
N THR A 295 1.17 0.16 -11.29
CA THR A 295 2.57 -0.25 -11.13
C THR A 295 3.18 0.33 -9.86
N ALA A 296 2.90 1.60 -9.57
CA ALA A 296 3.34 2.25 -8.35
C ALA A 296 2.74 1.57 -7.11
N PHE A 297 1.43 1.30 -7.11
CA PHE A 297 0.75 0.66 -5.99
C PHE A 297 1.24 -0.77 -5.72
N ILE A 298 1.60 -1.53 -6.75
CA ILE A 298 2.25 -2.85 -6.58
C ILE A 298 3.58 -2.71 -5.84
N ARG A 299 4.41 -1.73 -6.21
CA ARG A 299 5.68 -1.46 -5.49
C ARG A 299 5.43 -1.10 -4.02
N GLU A 300 4.39 -0.31 -3.75
CA GLU A 300 3.97 0.00 -2.37
C GLU A 300 3.55 -1.24 -1.59
N PHE A 301 2.75 -2.11 -2.22
CA PHE A 301 2.30 -3.36 -1.62
C PHE A 301 3.46 -4.31 -1.33
N ILE A 302 4.42 -4.47 -2.25
CA ILE A 302 5.60 -5.32 -2.05
C ILE A 302 6.43 -4.80 -0.87
N ALA A 303 6.64 -3.49 -0.77
CA ALA A 303 7.39 -2.88 0.33
C ALA A 303 6.71 -3.14 1.70
N ILE A 304 5.38 -3.04 1.77
CA ILE A 304 4.62 -3.38 2.99
C ILE A 304 4.69 -4.89 3.26
N SER A 305 4.47 -5.73 2.25
CA SER A 305 4.45 -7.19 2.37
C SER A 305 5.78 -7.76 2.87
N ARG A 306 6.92 -7.20 2.42
CA ARG A 306 8.26 -7.57 2.92
C ARG A 306 8.39 -7.37 4.43
N ARG A 307 7.72 -6.37 5.01
CA ARG A 307 7.69 -6.14 6.46
C ARG A 307 6.80 -7.14 7.20
N TYR A 308 5.77 -7.67 6.55
CA TYR A 308 4.80 -8.61 7.11
C TYR A 308 4.94 -10.00 6.46
N TRP A 309 6.16 -10.55 6.41
CA TRP A 309 6.46 -11.84 5.78
C TRP A 309 6.01 -13.06 6.61
N TRP A 310 5.77 -12.87 7.91
CA TRP A 310 5.48 -13.95 8.85
C TRP A 310 4.28 -14.85 8.48
N PRO A 311 3.18 -14.39 7.84
CA PRO A 311 2.09 -15.29 7.47
C PRO A 311 2.52 -16.36 6.47
N TYR A 312 3.39 -16.02 5.52
CA TYR A 312 3.95 -16.98 4.57
C TYR A 312 4.79 -18.04 5.29
N ALA A 313 5.56 -17.63 6.30
CA ALA A 313 6.34 -18.54 7.13
C ALA A 313 5.47 -19.46 7.98
N VAL A 314 4.35 -18.95 8.52
CA VAL A 314 3.38 -19.76 9.26
C VAL A 314 2.74 -20.80 8.36
N ILE A 315 2.26 -20.41 7.17
CA ILE A 315 1.66 -21.34 6.19
C ILE A 315 2.65 -22.45 5.83
N MET A 316 3.89 -22.09 5.50
CA MET A 316 4.94 -23.06 5.17
C MET A 316 5.33 -23.94 6.35
N GLY A 317 5.45 -23.36 7.54
CA GLY A 317 5.77 -24.09 8.77
C GLY A 317 4.69 -25.11 9.14
N LEU A 318 3.41 -24.75 8.99
CA LEU A 318 2.29 -25.67 9.19
C LEU A 318 2.31 -26.82 8.18
N TRP A 319 2.65 -26.55 6.92
CA TRP A 319 2.82 -27.60 5.92
C TRP A 319 3.98 -28.55 6.26
N VAL A 320 5.14 -28.03 6.64
CA VAL A 320 6.29 -28.85 7.05
C VAL A 320 5.92 -29.72 8.26
N LEU A 321 5.28 -29.14 9.27
CA LEU A 321 4.84 -29.87 10.46
C LEU A 321 3.83 -30.97 10.09
N ALA A 322 2.84 -30.67 9.25
CA ALA A 322 1.85 -31.65 8.80
C ALA A 322 2.52 -32.80 8.04
N THR A 323 3.46 -32.49 7.14
CA THR A 323 4.24 -33.51 6.41
C THR A 323 5.01 -34.41 7.38
N ILE A 324 5.74 -33.85 8.35
CA ILE A 324 6.50 -34.62 9.34
C ILE A 324 5.57 -35.54 10.14
N VAL A 325 4.43 -35.03 10.62
CA VAL A 325 3.45 -35.82 11.38
C VAL A 325 2.88 -36.95 10.53
N ILE A 326 2.46 -36.67 9.29
CA ILE A 326 1.90 -37.68 8.40
C ILE A 326 2.95 -38.76 8.08
N THR A 327 4.20 -38.38 7.82
CA THR A 327 5.28 -39.34 7.57
C THR A 327 5.62 -40.14 8.83
N ALA A 328 5.70 -39.51 10.00
CA ALA A 328 5.98 -40.20 11.26
C ALA A 328 4.88 -41.20 11.65
N LEU A 329 3.61 -40.85 11.38
CA LEU A 329 2.47 -41.75 11.61
C LEU A 329 2.35 -42.83 10.52
N GLY A 330 2.78 -42.55 9.29
CA GLY A 330 2.75 -43.48 8.16
C GLY A 330 3.92 -44.46 8.10
N VAL A 331 5.01 -44.21 8.82
CA VAL A 331 6.18 -45.13 8.94
C VAL A 331 5.95 -46.24 9.99
N GLY A 332 4.79 -46.24 10.67
CA GLY A 332 4.40 -47.25 11.66
C GLY A 332 3.35 -48.28 11.21
N ALA A 333 3.00 -48.36 9.92
CA ALA A 333 1.99 -49.28 9.38
C ALA A 333 2.58 -50.31 8.41
#